data_AF-A0A560ICA5-F1
#
_entry.id   AF-A0A560ICA5-F1
#
_cell.length_a   1.000
_cell.length_b   1.000
_cell.length_c   1.000
_cell.angle_alpha   90.00
_cell.angle_beta   90.00
_cell.angle_gamma   90.00
#
_symmetry.space_group_name_H-M   'P 1'
#
loop_
_entity.id
_entity.type
_entity.pdbx_description
1 polymer ?
#
loop_
_entity_poly.entity_id
_entity_poly.type
_entity_poly.pdbx_seq_one_letter_code
_entity_poly.pdbx_strand_id
1 'polypeptide(L)'
;MPAHSSAPADLITEQLPCLRRYARALTGSAISGDAYVRMVLETLVQDGVDILGPDADRGTLFRLFHRIYAGGHLELGDEGPVPETMGPGALLRTLPCERREALLLTAVEGFTAGETAWILGLPLDEVEHQIKLARQAFRDGLRSGVLMLEDDMTIRLPQAGNMPSHAHASVHHAGGWGASLQ
;
A
#
# COMPACT_ATOMS: atom_id res chain seq x y z
N MET A 1 -0.56 30.72 31.78
CA MET A 1 -0.83 30.23 30.40
C MET A 1 -1.21 28.77 30.52
N PRO A 2 -2.37 28.32 30.01
CA PRO A 2 -2.71 26.90 30.11
C PRO A 2 -1.80 26.13 29.16
N ALA A 3 -1.21 25.03 29.62
CA ALA A 3 -0.50 24.10 28.76
C ALA A 3 -1.54 23.46 27.82
N HIS A 4 -1.49 23.79 26.53
CA HIS A 4 -2.27 23.07 25.54
C HIS A 4 -1.82 21.61 25.58
N SER A 5 -2.78 20.71 25.81
CA SER A 5 -2.57 19.27 25.92
C SER A 5 -1.80 18.76 24.69
N SER A 6 -0.57 18.26 24.87
CA SER A 6 0.24 17.72 23.77
C SER A 6 -0.24 16.32 23.34
N ALA A 7 -1.03 15.66 24.18
CA ALA A 7 -1.50 14.29 23.98
C ALA A 7 -2.15 14.01 22.61
N PRO A 8 -3.09 14.84 22.08
CA PRO A 8 -3.66 14.60 20.77
C PRO A 8 -2.67 14.85 19.61
N ALA A 9 -1.75 15.82 19.75
CA ALA A 9 -0.73 16.08 18.72
C ALA A 9 0.33 14.97 18.66
N ASP A 10 0.72 14.44 19.83
CA ASP A 10 1.61 13.31 19.97
C ASP A 10 0.98 12.05 19.36
N LEU A 11 -0.30 11.78 19.67
CA LEU A 11 -1.08 10.70 19.05
C LEU A 11 -1.10 10.80 17.53
N ILE A 12 -1.40 11.97 16.96
CA ILE A 12 -1.42 12.16 15.50
C ILE A 12 -0.04 11.82 14.92
N THR A 13 1.03 12.32 15.52
CA THR A 13 2.40 12.10 15.05
C THR A 13 2.80 10.62 15.08
N GLU A 14 2.45 9.92 16.16
CA GLU A 14 2.72 8.49 16.33
C GLU A 14 1.93 7.62 15.34
N GLN A 15 0.66 7.97 15.08
CA GLN A 15 -0.24 7.15 14.28
C GLN A 15 -0.23 7.49 12.79
N LEU A 16 0.32 8.63 12.38
CA LEU A 16 0.35 9.07 10.98
C LEU A 16 0.99 8.06 10.02
N PRO A 17 2.11 7.39 10.33
CA PRO A 17 2.69 6.38 9.45
C PRO A 17 1.74 5.21 9.19
N CYS A 18 1.05 4.74 10.24
CA CYS A 18 0.05 3.67 10.12
C CYS A 18 -1.16 4.12 9.33
N LEU A 19 -1.72 5.29 9.63
CA LEU A 19 -2.86 5.85 8.89
C LEU A 19 -2.55 6.01 7.40
N ARG A 20 -1.34 6.46 7.06
CA ARG A 20 -0.90 6.58 5.67
C ARG A 20 -0.79 5.23 4.97
N ARG A 21 -0.18 4.23 5.62
CA ARG A 21 -0.10 2.88 5.05
C ARG A 21 -1.50 2.29 4.82
N TYR A 22 -2.38 2.46 5.79
CA TYR A 22 -3.78 2.05 5.71
C TYR A 22 -4.51 2.73 4.53
N ALA A 23 -4.47 4.06 4.45
CA ALA A 23 -5.15 4.81 3.40
C ALA A 23 -4.69 4.42 1.99
N ARG A 24 -3.40 4.17 1.81
CA ARG A 24 -2.84 3.70 0.53
C ARG A 24 -3.28 2.28 0.18
N ALA A 25 -3.39 1.40 1.19
CA ALA A 25 -3.89 0.05 0.98
C ALA A 25 -5.40 0.03 0.67
N LEU A 26 -6.17 0.92 1.29
CA LEU A 26 -7.61 1.05 1.08
C LEU A 26 -7.94 1.57 -0.33
N THR A 27 -7.29 2.67 -0.72
CA THR A 27 -7.48 3.32 -2.02
C THR A 27 -6.71 2.64 -3.16
N GLY A 28 -5.73 1.80 -2.84
CA GLY A 28 -4.84 1.20 -3.83
C GLY A 28 -3.89 2.18 -4.52
N SER A 29 -3.85 3.45 -4.10
CA SER A 29 -3.07 4.51 -4.72
C SER A 29 -2.32 5.31 -3.66
N ALA A 30 -1.02 5.52 -3.88
CA ALA A 30 -0.23 6.40 -3.02
C ALA A 30 -0.78 7.84 -3.02
N ILE A 31 -1.17 8.32 -4.20
CA ILE A 31 -1.65 9.69 -4.42
C ILE A 31 -3.02 9.89 -3.73
N SER A 32 -3.97 8.99 -3.99
CA SER A 32 -5.32 9.09 -3.41
C SER A 32 -5.29 8.88 -1.90
N GLY A 33 -4.56 7.86 -1.42
CA GLY A 33 -4.39 7.61 0.01
C GLY A 33 -3.78 8.79 0.75
N ASP A 34 -2.72 9.40 0.20
CA ASP A 34 -2.09 10.58 0.81
C ASP A 34 -3.01 11.81 0.76
N ALA A 35 -3.86 11.94 -0.26
CA ALA A 35 -4.85 13.02 -0.35
C ALA A 35 -5.90 12.93 0.77
N TYR A 36 -6.43 11.74 1.08
CA TYR A 36 -7.33 11.56 2.23
C TYR A 36 -6.66 11.87 3.57
N VAL A 37 -5.42 11.42 3.76
CA VAL A 37 -4.66 11.74 4.97
C VAL A 37 -4.44 13.25 5.09
N ARG A 38 -4.15 13.93 3.98
CA ARG A 38 -4.06 15.40 3.97
C ARG A 38 -5.38 16.05 4.38
N MET A 39 -6.51 15.60 3.84
CA MET A 39 -7.83 16.14 4.24
C MET A 39 -8.11 15.95 5.73
N VAL A 40 -7.76 14.78 6.31
CA VAL A 40 -7.86 14.56 7.76
C VAL A 40 -7.04 15.58 8.54
N LEU A 41 -5.79 15.84 8.14
CA LEU A 41 -4.93 16.82 8.80
C LEU A 41 -5.45 18.25 8.62
N GLU A 42 -5.94 18.60 7.43
CA GLU A 42 -6.54 19.90 7.15
C GLU A 42 -7.77 20.13 8.04
N THR A 43 -8.65 19.14 8.17
CA THR A 43 -9.80 19.19 9.09
C THR A 43 -9.34 19.38 10.55
N LEU A 44 -8.31 18.66 11.00
CA LEU A 44 -7.77 18.82 12.36
C LEU A 44 -7.15 20.20 12.61
N VAL A 45 -6.56 20.82 11.59
CA VAL A 45 -6.03 22.19 11.67
C VAL A 45 -7.15 23.23 11.65
N GLN A 46 -8.19 23.01 10.86
CA GLN A 46 -9.31 23.95 10.69
C GLN A 46 -10.28 23.93 11.88
N ASP A 47 -10.74 22.73 12.28
CA ASP A 47 -11.75 22.55 13.32
C ASP A 47 -11.13 22.35 14.72
N GLY A 48 -9.81 22.15 14.76
CA GLY A 48 -9.04 21.88 15.98
C GLY A 48 -8.97 20.40 16.35
N VAL A 49 -7.91 20.02 17.07
CA VAL A 49 -7.70 18.63 17.51
C VAL A 49 -8.74 18.15 18.52
N ASP A 50 -9.47 19.07 19.15
CA ASP A 50 -10.54 18.80 20.11
C ASP A 50 -11.71 18.02 19.48
N ILE A 51 -11.84 18.00 18.15
CA ILE A 51 -12.83 17.16 17.45
C ILE A 51 -12.63 15.67 17.70
N LEU A 52 -11.41 15.25 18.10
CA LEU A 52 -11.11 13.88 18.49
C LEU A 52 -11.58 13.57 19.92
N GLY A 53 -11.95 14.59 20.70
CA GLY A 53 -12.35 14.46 22.09
C GLY A 53 -11.17 14.30 23.07
N PRO A 54 -11.46 14.39 24.38
CA PRO A 54 -10.43 14.38 25.42
C PRO A 54 -9.75 13.02 25.61
N ASP A 55 -10.45 11.93 25.30
CA ASP A 55 -9.96 10.55 25.41
C ASP A 55 -9.59 9.99 24.02
N ALA A 56 -9.09 10.85 23.14
CA ALA A 56 -8.71 10.48 21.78
C ALA A 56 -7.67 9.35 21.79
N ASP A 57 -7.95 8.29 21.04
CA ASP A 57 -7.04 7.18 20.80
C ASP A 57 -6.84 6.98 19.29
N ARG A 58 -6.05 5.94 18.94
CA ARG A 58 -5.84 5.58 17.54
C ARG A 58 -7.16 5.28 16.82
N GLY A 59 -8.13 4.65 17.49
CA GLY A 59 -9.44 4.36 16.93
C GLY A 59 -10.15 5.64 16.49
N THR A 60 -10.15 6.69 17.33
CA THR A 60 -10.82 7.95 17.03
C THR A 60 -10.25 8.64 15.78
N LEU A 61 -8.92 8.57 15.59
CA LEU A 61 -8.28 9.10 14.38
C LEU A 61 -8.73 8.34 13.12
N PHE A 62 -8.76 6.99 13.19
CA PHE A 62 -9.23 6.16 12.07
C PHE A 62 -10.72 6.38 11.78
N ARG A 63 -11.53 6.60 12.81
CA ARG A 63 -12.95 6.95 12.66
C ARG A 63 -13.14 8.29 11.95
N LEU A 64 -12.35 9.30 12.31
CA LEU A 64 -12.35 10.59 11.59
C LEU A 64 -11.98 10.40 10.11
N PHE A 65 -10.95 9.59 9.84
CA PHE A 65 -10.58 9.24 8.47
C PHE A 65 -11.77 8.62 7.71
N HIS A 66 -12.48 7.63 8.27
CA HIS A 66 -13.62 7.02 7.59
C HIS A 66 -14.79 7.98 7.38
N ARG A 67 -15.03 8.93 8.30
CA ARG A 67 -16.03 9.98 8.09
C ARG A 67 -15.71 10.84 6.88
N ILE A 68 -14.44 11.21 6.70
CA ILE A 68 -13.98 12.00 5.55
C ILE A 68 -13.97 11.15 4.28
N TYR A 69 -13.52 9.90 4.36
CA TYR A 69 -13.49 8.97 3.24
C TYR A 69 -14.90 8.67 2.70
N ALA A 70 -15.88 8.39 3.58
CA ALA A 70 -17.27 8.16 3.18
C ALA A 70 -17.90 9.37 2.47
N GLY A 71 -17.49 10.60 2.83
CA GLY A 71 -17.92 11.82 2.16
C GLY A 71 -17.17 12.12 0.86
N GLY A 72 -15.86 11.85 0.81
CA GLY A 72 -14.97 12.20 -0.31
C GLY A 72 -14.81 11.13 -1.40
N HIS A 73 -15.18 9.88 -1.13
CA HIS A 73 -15.12 8.77 -2.09
C HIS A 73 -15.90 9.06 -3.39
N LEU A 74 -16.92 9.92 -3.31
CA LEU A 74 -17.71 10.34 -4.46
C LEU A 74 -16.98 11.34 -5.38
N GLU A 75 -16.01 12.11 -4.87
CA GLU A 75 -15.36 13.21 -5.59
C GLU A 75 -13.97 12.86 -6.16
N LEU A 76 -13.22 11.98 -5.48
CA LEU A 76 -11.81 11.73 -5.82
C LEU A 76 -11.56 10.54 -6.75
N GLY A 77 -12.57 9.71 -7.04
CA GLY A 77 -12.45 8.55 -7.92
C GLY A 77 -11.42 7.54 -7.41
N ASP A 78 -11.86 6.60 -6.58
CA ASP A 78 -10.99 5.70 -5.81
C ASP A 78 -10.30 4.58 -6.62
N GLU A 79 -10.55 4.53 -7.93
CA GLU A 79 -10.11 3.44 -8.81
C GLU A 79 -8.85 3.86 -9.57
N GLY A 80 -7.70 3.85 -8.89
CA GLY A 80 -6.41 3.85 -9.58
C GLY A 80 -6.29 2.62 -10.50
N PRO A 81 -5.44 2.66 -11.56
CA PRO A 81 -5.29 1.54 -12.48
C PRO A 81 -4.96 0.24 -11.72
N VAL A 82 -5.56 -0.87 -12.17
CA VAL A 82 -5.28 -2.18 -11.59
C VAL A 82 -3.79 -2.49 -11.75
N PRO A 83 -3.01 -2.71 -10.66
CA PRO A 83 -1.64 -3.15 -10.72
C PRO A 83 -1.56 -4.37 -11.61
N GLU A 84 -0.67 -4.30 -12.60
CA GLU A 84 -0.41 -5.36 -13.57
C GLU A 84 0.20 -6.61 -12.91
N THR A 85 0.72 -6.47 -11.69
CA THR A 85 1.27 -7.55 -10.87
C THR A 85 0.27 -8.02 -9.82
N MET A 86 0.01 -9.33 -9.78
CA MET A 86 -0.91 -9.99 -8.87
C MET A 86 -0.32 -10.14 -7.44
N GLY A 87 0.06 -9.01 -6.84
CA GLY A 87 0.50 -8.95 -5.44
C GLY A 87 -0.67 -8.90 -4.45
N PRO A 88 -0.43 -9.04 -3.14
CA PRO A 88 -1.48 -8.97 -2.11
C PRO A 88 -2.36 -7.70 -2.19
N GLY A 89 -1.76 -6.57 -2.55
CA GLY A 89 -2.49 -5.31 -2.78
C GLY A 89 -3.42 -5.33 -3.99
N ALA A 90 -3.10 -6.13 -5.02
CA ALA A 90 -3.97 -6.28 -6.19
C ALA A 90 -5.24 -7.06 -5.84
N LEU A 91 -5.09 -8.13 -5.04
CA LEU A 91 -6.21 -8.94 -4.58
C LEU A 91 -7.13 -8.19 -3.61
N LEU A 92 -6.59 -7.30 -2.77
CA LEU A 92 -7.42 -6.47 -1.89
C LEU A 92 -8.37 -5.55 -2.66
N ARG A 93 -7.97 -5.07 -3.85
CA ARG A 93 -8.85 -4.21 -4.67
C ARG A 93 -9.96 -4.97 -5.39
N THR A 94 -9.85 -6.30 -5.55
CA THR A 94 -10.96 -7.09 -6.11
C THR A 94 -12.10 -7.26 -5.09
N LEU A 95 -11.87 -6.93 -3.82
CA LEU A 95 -12.91 -6.91 -2.80
C LEU A 95 -13.75 -5.63 -2.93
N PRO A 96 -15.08 -5.72 -2.70
CA PRO A 96 -15.92 -4.57 -2.43
C PRO A 96 -15.35 -3.69 -1.31
N CYS A 97 -15.65 -2.40 -1.35
CA CYS A 97 -15.09 -1.39 -0.46
C CYS A 97 -15.25 -1.79 1.02
N GLU A 98 -16.48 -2.17 1.41
CA GLU A 98 -16.84 -2.48 2.80
C GLU A 98 -16.05 -3.67 3.34
N ARG A 99 -15.80 -4.67 2.49
CA ARG A 99 -14.99 -5.86 2.82
C ARG A 99 -13.52 -5.52 2.97
N ARG A 100 -13.03 -4.63 2.11
CA ARG A 100 -11.63 -4.17 2.13
C ARG A 100 -11.36 -3.36 3.39
N GLU A 101 -12.26 -2.44 3.74
CA GLU A 101 -12.18 -1.64 4.96
C GLU A 101 -12.10 -2.53 6.21
N ALA A 102 -13.05 -3.45 6.37
CA ALA A 102 -13.11 -4.33 7.54
C ALA A 102 -11.90 -5.28 7.63
N LEU A 103 -11.42 -5.79 6.49
CA LEU A 103 -10.24 -6.66 6.45
C LEU A 103 -8.96 -5.88 6.78
N LEU A 104 -8.78 -4.68 6.25
CA LEU A 104 -7.58 -3.88 6.50
C LEU A 104 -7.50 -3.41 7.96
N LEU A 105 -8.62 -2.93 8.53
CA LEU A 105 -8.66 -2.50 9.93
C LEU A 105 -8.31 -3.65 10.89
N THR A 106 -8.82 -4.85 10.62
CA THR A 106 -8.58 -6.00 11.51
C THR A 106 -7.25 -6.70 11.25
N ALA A 107 -6.92 -7.02 9.99
CA ALA A 107 -5.77 -7.86 9.66
C ALA A 107 -4.45 -7.08 9.54
N VAL A 108 -4.51 -5.81 9.15
CA VAL A 108 -3.29 -4.98 8.97
C VAL A 108 -3.07 -4.07 10.17
N GLU A 109 -4.13 -3.41 10.64
CA GLU A 109 -4.00 -2.43 11.73
C GLU A 109 -4.25 -3.06 13.11
N GLY A 110 -4.80 -4.28 13.17
CA GLY A 110 -4.92 -5.07 14.41
C GLY A 110 -6.08 -4.65 15.31
N PHE A 111 -7.07 -3.92 14.79
CA PHE A 111 -8.29 -3.63 15.54
C PHE A 111 -9.13 -4.91 15.72
N THR A 112 -9.83 -5.00 16.84
CA THR A 112 -10.86 -6.00 17.08
C THR A 112 -12.08 -5.74 16.19
N ALA A 113 -12.97 -6.73 16.07
CA ALA A 113 -14.23 -6.54 15.35
C ALA A 113 -15.10 -5.44 15.98
N GLY A 114 -15.10 -5.34 17.32
CA GLY A 114 -15.82 -4.29 18.06
C GLY A 114 -15.28 -2.88 17.78
N GLU A 115 -13.96 -2.70 17.84
CA GLU A 115 -13.32 -1.42 17.48
C GLU A 115 -13.56 -1.07 16.02
N THR A 116 -13.46 -2.05 15.12
CA THR A 116 -13.71 -1.87 13.68
C THR A 116 -15.16 -1.42 13.43
N ALA A 117 -16.13 -2.05 14.09
CA ALA A 117 -17.54 -1.65 14.02
C ALA A 117 -17.75 -0.21 14.49
N TRP A 118 -17.10 0.18 15.58
CA TRP A 118 -17.14 1.55 16.08
C TRP A 118 -16.48 2.56 15.12
N ILE A 119 -15.33 2.21 14.54
CA ILE A 119 -14.61 3.03 13.55
C ILE A 119 -15.46 3.26 12.29
N LEU A 120 -16.08 2.21 11.77
CA LEU A 120 -16.90 2.27 10.55
C LEU A 120 -18.31 2.81 10.80
N GLY A 121 -18.76 2.87 12.06
CA GLY A 121 -20.13 3.25 12.39
C GLY A 121 -21.17 2.20 11.95
N LEU A 122 -20.79 0.92 11.95
CA LEU A 122 -21.61 -0.21 11.51
C LEU A 122 -21.95 -1.14 12.68
N PRO A 123 -23.02 -1.95 12.58
CA PRO A 123 -23.31 -3.02 13.53
C PRO A 123 -22.16 -4.05 13.61
N LEU A 124 -21.92 -4.61 14.79
CA LEU A 124 -20.83 -5.58 15.01
C LEU A 124 -21.01 -6.84 14.15
N ASP A 125 -22.23 -7.37 14.08
CA ASP A 125 -22.59 -8.54 13.29
C ASP A 125 -22.34 -8.32 11.79
N GLU A 126 -22.62 -7.11 11.29
CA GLU A 126 -22.32 -6.74 9.91
C GLU A 126 -20.80 -6.73 9.66
N VAL A 127 -20.01 -6.13 10.54
CA VAL A 127 -18.54 -6.12 10.41
C VAL A 127 -17.96 -7.53 10.49
N GLU A 128 -18.43 -8.37 11.42
CA GLU A 128 -18.01 -9.77 11.49
C GLU A 128 -18.34 -10.54 10.22
N HIS A 129 -19.52 -10.28 9.64
CA HIS A 129 -19.92 -10.85 8.36
C HIS A 129 -18.99 -10.39 7.21
N GLN A 130 -18.71 -9.09 7.11
CA GLN A 130 -17.81 -8.55 6.08
C GLN A 130 -16.38 -9.10 6.23
N ILE A 131 -15.85 -9.21 7.45
CA ILE A 131 -14.53 -9.82 7.72
C ILE A 131 -14.51 -11.27 7.24
N LYS A 132 -15.57 -12.04 7.53
CA LYS A 132 -15.67 -13.44 7.10
C LYS A 132 -15.66 -13.57 5.57
N LEU A 133 -16.48 -12.76 4.89
CA LEU A 133 -16.55 -12.73 3.43
C LEU A 133 -15.22 -12.29 2.82
N ALA A 134 -14.60 -11.24 3.36
CA ALA A 134 -13.33 -10.72 2.89
C ALA A 134 -12.21 -11.77 3.00
N ARG A 135 -12.11 -12.46 4.15
CA ARG A 135 -11.13 -13.55 4.36
C ARG A 135 -11.38 -14.73 3.45
N GLN A 136 -12.64 -15.07 3.16
CA GLN A 136 -12.96 -16.13 2.22
C GLN A 136 -12.52 -15.75 0.80
N ALA A 137 -12.96 -14.59 0.31
CA ALA A 137 -12.60 -14.09 -1.02
C ALA A 137 -11.09 -13.93 -1.20
N PHE A 138 -10.37 -13.44 -0.18
CA PHE A 138 -8.92 -13.31 -0.21
C PHE A 138 -8.21 -14.69 -0.27
N ARG A 139 -8.69 -15.70 0.46
CA ARG A 139 -8.14 -17.06 0.36
C ARG A 139 -8.43 -17.70 -0.99
N ASP A 140 -9.62 -17.50 -1.53
CA ASP A 140 -10.01 -18.07 -2.83
C ASP A 140 -9.21 -17.41 -3.97
N GLY A 141 -9.02 -16.09 -3.90
CA GLY A 141 -8.18 -15.35 -4.84
C GLY A 141 -6.70 -15.70 -4.76
N LEU A 142 -6.17 -15.98 -3.56
CA LEU A 142 -4.82 -16.55 -3.40
C LEU A 142 -4.72 -17.92 -4.07
N ARG A 143 -5.72 -18.80 -3.92
CA ARG A 143 -5.70 -20.12 -4.57
C ARG A 143 -5.75 -20.03 -6.09
N SER A 144 -6.60 -19.16 -6.65
CA SER A 144 -6.67 -18.95 -8.10
C SER A 144 -5.43 -18.24 -8.64
N GLY A 145 -4.85 -17.32 -7.88
CA GLY A 145 -3.62 -16.62 -8.23
C GLY A 145 -2.37 -17.52 -8.15
N VAL A 146 -2.29 -18.40 -7.15
CA VAL A 146 -1.20 -19.39 -7.01
C VAL A 146 -1.18 -20.36 -8.19
N LEU A 147 -2.34 -20.69 -8.78
CA LEU A 147 -2.42 -21.52 -10.00
C LEU A 147 -1.88 -20.82 -11.26
N MET A 148 -1.70 -19.49 -11.26
CA MET A 148 -1.04 -18.74 -12.34
C MET A 148 0.41 -18.35 -12.04
N LEU A 149 0.89 -18.55 -10.80
CA LEU A 149 2.25 -18.23 -10.38
C LEU A 149 3.26 -19.37 -10.61
N GLU A 150 2.81 -20.56 -11.03
CA GLU A 150 3.73 -21.67 -11.39
C GLU A 150 4.26 -21.58 -12.83
N ASP A 151 3.58 -20.90 -13.76
CA ASP A 151 3.99 -20.87 -15.17
C ASP A 151 5.09 -19.84 -15.52
N ASP A 152 5.46 -18.93 -14.60
CA ASP A 152 6.47 -17.88 -14.86
C ASP A 152 7.67 -17.90 -13.91
N MET A 153 7.92 -19.02 -13.21
CA MET A 153 9.19 -19.21 -12.47
C MET A 153 10.22 -19.97 -13.32
N THR A 154 10.60 -19.41 -14.48
CA THR A 154 11.90 -19.76 -15.06
C THR A 154 12.98 -18.94 -14.37
N ILE A 155 13.40 -19.34 -13.16
CA ILE A 155 14.67 -18.84 -12.60
C ILE A 155 15.79 -19.35 -13.51
N ARG A 156 16.25 -18.53 -14.46
CA ARG A 156 17.54 -18.76 -15.11
C ARG A 156 18.64 -18.48 -14.09
N LEU A 157 19.20 -19.54 -13.52
CA LEU A 157 20.54 -19.49 -12.93
C LEU A 157 21.52 -18.97 -14.00
N PRO A 158 22.44 -18.03 -13.66
CA PRO A 158 23.47 -17.63 -14.61
C PRO A 158 24.35 -18.84 -14.89
N GLN A 159 24.43 -19.27 -16.15
CA GLN A 159 25.38 -20.28 -16.57
C GLN A 159 26.79 -19.72 -16.35
N ALA A 160 27.47 -20.23 -15.32
CA ALA A 160 28.90 -20.08 -15.15
C ALA A 160 29.58 -20.94 -16.21
N GLY A 161 30.10 -20.32 -17.27
CA GLY A 161 30.87 -21.05 -18.28
C GLY A 161 31.20 -20.23 -19.50
N ASN A 162 32.19 -19.33 -19.40
CA ASN A 162 33.33 -19.34 -20.32
C ASN A 162 34.43 -18.40 -19.81
N MET A 163 35.52 -18.95 -19.28
CA MET A 163 36.82 -18.28 -19.22
C MET A 163 37.60 -18.70 -20.46
N PRO A 164 38.09 -17.78 -21.31
CA PRO A 164 39.25 -18.05 -22.13
C PRO A 164 40.50 -17.58 -21.37
N SER A 165 41.23 -18.57 -20.84
CA SER A 165 42.58 -18.42 -20.28
C SER A 165 43.61 -18.66 -21.38
N HIS A 166 44.42 -17.62 -21.68
CA HIS A 166 45.82 -17.64 -22.18
C HIS A 166 46.13 -18.39 -23.50
N ALA A 167 47.15 -18.12 -24.31
CA ALA A 167 48.14 -17.07 -24.54
C ALA A 167 48.96 -17.55 -25.76
N HIS A 168 49.46 -16.67 -26.63
CA HIS A 168 50.86 -16.63 -27.09
C HIS A 168 51.08 -15.68 -28.27
N ALA A 169 52.20 -14.96 -28.15
CA ALA A 169 52.72 -13.95 -29.04
C ALA A 169 53.30 -14.52 -30.35
N SER A 170 53.46 -13.65 -31.36
CA SER A 170 54.74 -13.42 -32.04
C SER A 170 54.71 -12.20 -32.95
N VAL A 171 55.77 -11.41 -32.84
CA VAL A 171 56.20 -10.28 -33.67
C VAL A 171 56.97 -10.81 -34.90
N HIS A 172 56.85 -10.14 -36.06
CA HIS A 172 57.89 -9.82 -37.07
C HIS A 172 57.18 -9.36 -38.37
N HIS A 173 57.21 -8.08 -38.75
CA HIS A 173 58.24 -7.33 -39.51
C HIS A 173 58.28 -7.65 -41.03
N ALA A 174 57.93 -6.66 -41.88
CA ALA A 174 58.72 -6.14 -43.03
C ALA A 174 57.88 -5.60 -44.22
N GLY A 175 58.14 -4.32 -44.57
CA GLY A 175 58.18 -3.74 -45.93
C GLY A 175 56.83 -3.56 -46.67
N GLY A 176 56.52 -2.45 -47.34
CA GLY A 176 57.24 -1.23 -47.66
C GLY A 176 56.80 -0.68 -49.04
N TRP A 177 56.79 0.66 -49.18
CA TRP A 177 56.86 1.51 -50.41
C TRP A 177 55.71 1.38 -51.44
N GLY A 178 55.18 2.39 -52.14
CA GLY A 178 55.37 3.85 -52.28
C GLY A 178 54.12 4.40 -53.02
N ALA A 179 53.68 5.64 -52.77
CA ALA A 179 53.97 6.85 -53.55
C ALA A 179 53.43 6.89 -55.01
N SER A 180 52.69 7.99 -55.28
CA SER A 180 52.55 8.74 -56.55
C SER A 180 51.27 8.57 -57.41
N LEU A 181 50.45 9.62 -57.36
CA LEU A 181 49.97 10.47 -58.46
C LEU A 181 49.86 9.88 -59.87
N GLN A 182 48.63 9.91 -60.41
CA GLN A 182 48.32 10.53 -61.69
C GLN A 182 46.86 11.01 -61.72
#